data_AF-D1FQ15-F1
#
_entry.id   AF-D1FQ15-F1
#
_cell.length_a   1.000
_cell.length_b   1.000
_cell.length_c   1.000
_cell.angle_alpha   90.00
_cell.angle_beta   90.00
_cell.angle_gamma   90.00
#
_symmetry.space_group_name_H-M   'P 1'
#
loop_
_entity.id
_entity.type
_entity.pdbx_description
1 polymer ?
#
loop_
_entity_poly.entity_id
_entity_poly.type
_entity_poly.pdbx_seq_one_letter_code
_entity_poly.pdbx_strand_id
1 'polypeptide(L)'
;MRITASFILLGLASLGAANVIGDGNCVTIMDGDLVMHERKPDQPFNNFLYMVNKGQEYNDQRWILESMGGDFYRLKNEHSNRYLILGDRYPITYHAPSIRATDHFKFVPDGNGTYDIVSRGNMHLQSQGLDYAVATSPNKQVFSVKKCQE
;
A
#
# COMPACT_ATOMS: atom_id res chain seq x y z
N MET A 1 16.62 -42.14 45.04
CA MET A 1 16.63 -42.41 43.59
C MET A 1 15.89 -41.27 42.91
N ARG A 2 16.60 -40.51 42.06
CA ARG A 2 16.15 -39.32 41.32
C ARG A 2 15.11 -39.71 40.27
N ILE A 3 14.12 -38.85 39.96
CA ILE A 3 13.88 -38.24 38.63
C ILE A 3 13.02 -36.97 38.83
N THR A 4 13.61 -35.78 38.74
CA THR A 4 12.88 -34.53 38.48
C THR A 4 12.80 -34.37 36.97
N ALA A 5 11.61 -34.56 36.39
CA ALA A 5 11.36 -34.29 34.98
C ALA A 5 11.22 -32.76 34.78
N SER A 6 12.30 -32.10 34.35
CA SER A 6 12.24 -30.74 33.83
C SER A 6 11.63 -30.77 32.43
N PHE A 7 10.37 -30.38 32.32
CA PHE A 7 9.78 -29.98 31.04
C PHE A 7 10.29 -28.58 30.69
N ILE A 8 11.28 -28.50 29.80
CA ILE A 8 11.63 -27.25 29.13
C ILE A 8 10.57 -27.03 28.04
N LEU A 9 9.59 -26.17 28.32
CA LEU A 9 8.74 -25.58 27.30
C LEU A 9 9.61 -24.65 26.46
N LEU A 10 10.07 -25.12 25.29
CA LEU A 10 10.53 -24.26 24.21
C LEU A 10 9.30 -23.55 23.61
N GLY A 11 8.93 -22.43 24.22
CA GLY A 11 8.08 -21.45 23.55
C GLY A 11 8.89 -20.78 22.44
N LEU A 12 8.76 -21.26 21.20
CA LEU A 12 9.06 -20.42 20.05
C LEU A 12 7.98 -19.33 20.01
N ALA A 13 8.24 -18.21 20.66
CA ALA A 13 7.57 -16.97 20.35
C ALA A 13 8.10 -16.51 18.99
N SER A 14 7.50 -17.02 17.91
CA SER A 14 7.51 -16.25 16.67
C SER A 14 6.69 -15.00 16.97
N LEU A 15 7.36 -13.90 17.32
CA LEU A 15 6.79 -12.57 17.23
C LEU A 15 6.43 -12.37 15.76
N GLY A 16 5.23 -12.83 15.39
CA GLY A 16 4.71 -12.71 14.03
C GLY A 16 4.65 -11.24 13.71
N ALA A 17 5.47 -10.79 12.77
CA ALA A 17 5.36 -9.44 12.22
C ALA A 17 3.88 -9.23 11.88
N ALA A 18 3.24 -8.25 12.52
CA ALA A 18 1.83 -7.98 12.30
C ALA A 18 1.59 -7.81 10.80
N ASN A 19 0.68 -8.62 10.23
CA ASN A 19 0.49 -8.63 8.79
C ASN A 19 0.08 -7.23 8.32
N VAL A 20 0.95 -6.59 7.51
CA VAL A 20 0.74 -5.23 7.00
C VAL A 20 -0.32 -5.24 5.91
N ILE A 21 -0.36 -6.29 5.09
CA ILE A 21 -1.29 -6.43 3.96
C ILE A 21 -2.47 -7.30 4.39
N GLY A 22 -3.64 -6.70 4.50
CA GLY A 22 -4.85 -7.36 4.98
C GLY A 22 -6.09 -6.53 4.72
N ASP A 23 -7.25 -7.19 4.68
CA ASP A 23 -8.53 -6.50 4.51
C ASP A 23 -8.80 -5.53 5.66
N GLY A 24 -9.24 -4.31 5.33
CA GLY A 24 -9.46 -3.22 6.27
C GLY A 24 -8.19 -2.56 6.82
N ASN A 25 -6.99 -3.06 6.49
CA ASN A 25 -5.76 -2.45 6.99
C ASN A 25 -5.55 -1.06 6.36
N CYS A 26 -5.12 -0.11 7.19
CA CYS A 26 -4.60 1.18 6.73
C CYS A 26 -3.09 1.07 6.51
N VAL A 27 -2.62 1.50 5.33
CA VAL A 27 -1.20 1.53 4.97
C VAL A 27 -0.74 2.87 4.40
N THR A 28 0.55 3.14 4.56
CA THR A 28 1.30 4.15 3.77
C THR A 28 2.22 3.43 2.78
N ILE A 29 2.37 4.00 1.58
CA ILE A 29 3.18 3.46 0.48
C ILE A 29 4.31 4.43 0.22
N MET A 30 5.55 3.99 0.32
CA MET A 30 6.72 4.87 0.38
C MET A 30 7.84 4.43 -0.57
N ASP A 31 8.61 5.40 -1.03
CA ASP A 31 9.84 5.23 -1.81
C ASP A 31 10.95 6.06 -1.14
N GLY A 32 11.85 5.38 -0.42
CA GLY A 32 12.79 6.03 0.49
C GLY A 32 12.07 6.89 1.53
N ASP A 33 12.40 8.19 1.57
CA ASP A 33 11.80 9.18 2.47
C ASP A 33 10.51 9.82 1.91
N LEU A 34 10.08 9.39 0.72
CA LEU A 34 8.87 9.87 0.06
C LEU A 34 7.67 8.98 0.40
N VAL A 35 6.48 9.57 0.41
CA VAL A 35 5.21 8.88 0.59
C VAL A 35 4.26 9.24 -0.55
N MET A 36 3.55 8.23 -1.04
CA MET A 36 2.48 8.40 -2.02
C MET A 36 1.27 9.06 -1.36
N HIS A 37 0.86 10.19 -1.90
CA HIS A 37 -0.31 10.90 -1.44
C HIS A 37 -1.24 11.25 -2.60
N GLU A 38 -2.52 11.36 -2.28
CA GLU A 38 -3.48 12.01 -3.15
C GLU A 38 -3.41 13.53 -2.95
N ARG A 39 -3.51 14.30 -4.04
CA ARG A 39 -3.59 15.75 -3.92
C ARG A 39 -4.81 16.21 -3.12
N LYS A 40 -4.64 17.27 -2.35
CA LYS A 40 -5.71 17.85 -1.50
C LYS A 40 -6.76 18.58 -2.33
N PRO A 41 -7.99 18.79 -1.82
CA PRO A 41 -9.11 19.32 -2.59
C PRO A 41 -8.89 20.74 -3.13
N ASP A 42 -8.06 21.53 -2.46
CA ASP A 42 -7.65 22.89 -2.81
C ASP A 42 -6.54 22.94 -3.87
N GLN A 43 -5.94 21.79 -4.22
CA GLN A 43 -4.92 21.68 -5.26
C GLN A 43 -5.55 21.36 -6.62
N PRO A 44 -4.98 21.88 -7.73
CA PRO A 44 -5.43 21.49 -9.07
C PRO A 44 -5.17 20.00 -9.30
N PHE A 45 -6.10 19.34 -10.00
CA PHE A 45 -6.05 17.91 -10.26
C PHE A 45 -6.01 17.08 -8.96
N ASN A 46 -6.93 17.38 -8.03
CA ASN A 46 -7.00 16.80 -6.69
C ASN A 46 -7.27 15.28 -6.63
N ASN A 47 -7.39 14.61 -7.76
CA ASN A 47 -7.49 13.16 -7.86
C ASN A 47 -6.20 12.50 -8.37
N PHE A 48 -5.14 13.28 -8.61
CA PHE A 48 -3.83 12.76 -9.02
C PHE A 48 -2.99 12.37 -7.81
N LEU A 49 -2.10 11.40 -8.03
CA LEU A 49 -1.16 10.91 -7.03
C LEU A 49 0.24 11.44 -7.25
N TYR A 50 0.88 11.86 -6.16
CA TYR A 50 2.24 12.39 -6.16
C TYR A 50 3.06 11.73 -5.04
N MET A 51 4.38 11.83 -5.14
CA MET A 51 5.31 11.47 -4.07
C MET A 51 5.78 12.75 -3.38
N VAL A 52 5.59 12.82 -2.06
CA VAL A 52 6.01 13.97 -1.24
C VAL A 52 6.89 13.51 -0.10
N ASN A 53 7.66 14.41 0.51
CA ASN A 53 8.37 14.09 1.74
C ASN A 53 7.38 13.60 2.80
N LYS A 54 7.68 12.46 3.45
CA LYS A 54 6.75 11.82 4.38
C LYS A 54 6.28 12.76 5.49
N GLY A 55 7.20 13.48 6.12
CA GLY A 55 6.89 14.42 7.20
C GLY A 55 5.98 13.81 8.28
N GLN A 56 5.02 14.60 8.74
CA GLN A 56 3.89 14.11 9.53
C GLN A 56 2.92 13.34 8.63
N GLU A 57 2.41 12.19 9.11
CA GLU A 57 1.42 11.42 8.38
C GLU A 57 0.06 12.13 8.34
N TYR A 58 -0.54 12.23 7.14
CA TYR A 58 -1.83 12.85 6.91
C TYR A 58 -2.79 11.90 6.17
N ASN A 59 -4.11 12.12 6.29
CA ASN A 59 -5.12 11.23 5.71
C ASN A 59 -5.03 11.08 4.18
N ASP A 60 -4.46 12.05 3.46
CA ASP A 60 -4.24 11.97 2.01
C ASP A 60 -3.10 11.03 1.63
N GLN A 61 -2.27 10.62 2.59
CA GLN A 61 -1.19 9.65 2.45
C GLN A 61 -1.62 8.22 2.84
N ARG A 62 -2.84 8.06 3.38
CA ARG A 62 -3.34 6.82 3.96
C ARG A 62 -4.24 6.07 3.00
N TRP A 63 -3.98 4.77 2.88
CA TRP A 63 -4.67 3.88 1.95
C TRP A 63 -5.29 2.71 2.70
N ILE A 64 -6.61 2.61 2.67
CA ILE A 64 -7.36 1.49 3.22
C ILE A 64 -7.44 0.39 2.17
N LEU A 65 -7.02 -0.81 2.54
CA LEU A 65 -7.04 -1.98 1.68
C LEU A 65 -8.39 -2.68 1.81
N GLU A 66 -9.15 -2.76 0.71
CA GLU A 66 -10.42 -3.50 0.67
C GLU A 66 -10.26 -4.75 -0.21
N SER A 67 -10.40 -5.93 0.38
CA SER A 67 -10.19 -7.21 -0.31
C SER A 67 -11.24 -7.46 -1.38
N MET A 68 -10.76 -7.87 -2.56
CA MET A 68 -11.56 -8.32 -3.70
C MET A 68 -11.38 -9.83 -3.97
N GLY A 69 -10.77 -10.55 -3.02
CA GLY A 69 -10.41 -11.97 -3.15
C GLY A 69 -9.17 -12.21 -4.03
N GLY A 70 -8.56 -13.38 -3.85
CA GLY A 70 -7.38 -13.81 -4.63
C GLY A 70 -6.14 -12.94 -4.43
N ASP A 71 -5.93 -12.40 -3.22
CA ASP A 71 -4.86 -11.45 -2.84
C ASP A 71 -4.89 -10.09 -3.53
N PHE A 72 -6.03 -9.71 -4.12
CA PHE A 72 -6.22 -8.41 -4.73
C PHE A 72 -7.05 -7.49 -3.85
N TYR A 73 -6.72 -6.20 -3.88
CA TYR A 73 -7.35 -5.15 -3.09
C TYR A 73 -7.75 -3.97 -3.97
N ARG A 74 -8.81 -3.27 -3.59
CA ARG A 74 -8.99 -1.86 -3.96
C ARG A 74 -8.28 -1.01 -2.92
N LEU A 75 -7.59 0.04 -3.35
CA LEU A 75 -6.86 0.95 -2.47
C LEU A 75 -7.69 2.22 -2.33
N LYS A 76 -8.33 2.42 -1.18
CA LYS A 76 -9.16 3.58 -0.90
C LYS A 76 -8.34 4.64 -0.17
N ASN A 77 -8.27 5.86 -0.70
CA ASN A 77 -7.65 6.96 0.00
C ASN A 77 -8.54 7.40 1.19
N GLU A 78 -7.97 7.53 2.39
CA GLU A 78 -8.74 7.85 3.59
C GLU A 78 -9.32 9.27 3.56
N HIS A 79 -8.60 10.24 2.98
CA HIS A 79 -9.07 11.61 2.89
C HIS A 79 -10.28 11.77 1.97
N SER A 80 -10.20 11.30 0.73
CA SER A 80 -11.26 11.54 -0.27
C SER A 80 -12.31 10.45 -0.36
N ASN A 81 -12.08 9.28 0.26
CA ASN A 81 -12.87 8.07 0.06
C ASN A 81 -12.93 7.58 -1.40
N ARG A 82 -12.00 8.02 -2.26
CA ARG A 82 -11.86 7.53 -3.64
C ARG A 82 -10.88 6.37 -3.71
N TYR A 83 -10.99 5.57 -4.76
CA TYR A 83 -10.16 4.40 -4.99
C TYR A 83 -9.13 4.68 -6.08
N LEU A 84 -7.92 4.18 -5.88
CA LEU A 84 -6.90 4.14 -6.92
C LEU A 84 -7.41 3.35 -8.13
N ILE A 85 -7.31 3.95 -9.32
CA ILE A 85 -7.57 3.32 -10.60
C ILE A 85 -6.41 3.55 -11.56
N LEU A 86 -6.26 2.65 -12.53
CA LEU A 86 -5.33 2.85 -13.63
C LEU A 86 -5.92 3.88 -14.61
N GLY A 87 -5.21 5.00 -14.80
CA GLY A 87 -5.32 5.82 -16.00
C GLY A 87 -4.44 5.27 -17.12
N ASP A 88 -4.32 6.01 -18.24
CA ASP A 88 -3.49 5.58 -19.37
C ASP A 88 -2.01 5.46 -18.99
N ARG A 89 -1.47 6.47 -18.30
CA ARG A 89 -0.08 6.51 -17.83
C ARG A 89 0.05 6.84 -16.34
N TYR A 90 -0.81 7.71 -15.86
CA TYR A 90 -0.81 8.17 -14.47
C TYR A 90 -2.06 7.65 -13.78
N PRO A 91 -1.91 6.80 -12.74
CA PRO A 91 -3.02 6.45 -11.89
C PRO A 91 -3.63 7.69 -11.25
N ILE A 92 -4.95 7.63 -11.09
CA ILE A 92 -5.75 8.65 -10.41
C ILE A 92 -6.64 7.95 -9.41
N THR A 93 -7.35 8.72 -8.59
CA THR A 93 -8.41 8.19 -7.76
C THR A 93 -9.79 8.47 -8.37
N TYR A 94 -10.74 7.58 -8.09
CA TYR A 94 -12.10 7.69 -8.60
C TYR A 94 -13.14 7.08 -7.65
N HIS A 95 -14.40 7.45 -7.81
CA HIS A 95 -15.49 6.93 -6.97
C HIS A 95 -15.93 5.52 -7.41
N ALA A 96 -16.34 4.70 -6.44
CA ALA A 96 -17.12 3.49 -6.71
C ALA A 96 -18.49 3.85 -7.34
N PRO A 97 -19.13 2.97 -8.13
CA PRO A 97 -18.78 1.57 -8.40
C PRO A 97 -17.85 1.35 -9.62
N SER A 98 -17.36 2.42 -10.26
CA SER A 98 -16.63 2.35 -11.54
C SER A 98 -15.22 1.73 -11.48
N ILE A 99 -14.90 0.98 -10.43
CA ILE A 99 -13.59 0.34 -10.23
C ILE A 99 -13.60 -0.99 -10.97
N ARG A 100 -12.76 -1.11 -12.01
CA ARG A 100 -12.69 -2.31 -12.84
C ARG A 100 -11.80 -3.34 -12.16
N ALA A 101 -11.94 -4.61 -12.54
CA ALA A 101 -11.06 -5.66 -12.02
C ALA A 101 -9.57 -5.41 -12.27
N THR A 102 -9.22 -4.72 -13.37
CA THR A 102 -7.85 -4.29 -13.69
C THR A 102 -7.30 -3.23 -12.73
N ASP A 103 -8.18 -2.51 -12.04
CA ASP A 103 -7.85 -1.49 -11.03
C ASP A 103 -7.69 -2.09 -9.62
N HIS A 104 -7.68 -3.43 -9.51
CA HIS A 104 -7.36 -4.10 -8.25
C HIS A 104 -5.86 -4.40 -8.20
N PHE A 105 -5.25 -4.21 -7.04
CA PHE A 105 -3.81 -4.31 -6.86
C PHE A 105 -3.45 -5.44 -5.88
N LYS A 106 -2.35 -6.11 -6.16
CA LYS A 106 -1.70 -7.09 -5.30
C LYS A 106 -0.39 -6.52 -4.79
N PHE A 107 -0.09 -6.77 -3.53
CA PHE A 107 1.19 -6.45 -2.90
C PHE A 107 2.06 -7.70 -2.94
N VAL A 108 3.02 -7.76 -3.86
CA VAL A 108 3.94 -8.90 -4.01
C VAL A 108 5.17 -8.63 -3.15
N PRO A 109 5.43 -9.45 -2.11
CA PRO A 109 6.58 -9.21 -1.21
C PRO A 109 7.91 -9.30 -1.96
N ASP A 110 8.81 -8.35 -1.70
CA ASP A 110 10.20 -8.36 -2.20
C ASP A 110 11.25 -8.53 -1.10
N GLY A 111 10.80 -8.82 0.13
CA GLY A 111 11.65 -8.97 1.31
C GLY A 111 11.78 -7.67 2.11
N ASN A 112 12.24 -7.78 3.36
CA ASN A 112 12.49 -6.65 4.27
C ASN A 112 11.33 -5.63 4.40
N GLY A 113 10.07 -6.10 4.31
CA GLY A 113 8.89 -5.22 4.41
C GLY A 113 8.64 -4.35 3.17
N THR A 114 9.26 -4.70 2.04
CA THR A 114 9.05 -4.05 0.76
C THR A 114 8.17 -4.89 -0.17
N TYR A 115 7.49 -4.22 -1.09
CA TYR A 115 6.51 -4.80 -1.98
C TYR A 115 6.58 -4.17 -3.36
N ASP A 116 6.39 -4.99 -4.38
CA ASP A 116 5.92 -4.54 -5.68
C ASP A 116 4.39 -4.43 -5.65
N ILE A 117 3.84 -3.34 -6.17
CA ILE A 117 2.40 -3.09 -6.16
C ILE A 117 1.88 -3.23 -7.59
N VAL A 118 1.25 -4.38 -7.85
CA VAL A 118 0.95 -4.84 -9.20
C VAL A 118 -0.55 -4.88 -9.41
N SER A 119 -1.03 -4.19 -10.44
CA SER A 119 -2.42 -4.27 -10.84
C SER A 119 -2.77 -5.66 -11.38
N ARG A 120 -4.04 -6.02 -11.38
CA ARG A 120 -4.51 -7.28 -11.98
C ARG A 120 -4.26 -7.31 -13.50
N GLY A 121 -4.11 -6.16 -14.13
CA GLY A 121 -3.65 -6.03 -15.53
C GLY A 121 -2.14 -6.13 -15.72
N ASN A 122 -1.37 -6.53 -14.70
CA ASN A 122 0.08 -6.65 -14.71
C ASN A 122 0.83 -5.34 -14.98
N MET A 123 0.30 -4.22 -14.47
CA MET A 123 1.00 -2.93 -14.44
C MET A 123 1.48 -2.62 -13.03
N HIS A 124 2.73 -2.18 -12.91
CA HIS A 124 3.37 -1.87 -11.63
C HIS A 124 3.20 -0.39 -11.32
N LEU A 125 2.87 -0.02 -10.08
CA LEU A 125 2.96 1.37 -9.66
C LEU A 125 4.42 1.81 -9.64
N GLN A 126 4.70 3.06 -10.01
CA GLN A 126 6.06 3.60 -10.07
C GLN A 126 6.11 5.01 -9.48
N SER A 127 6.98 5.20 -8.48
CA SER A 127 7.41 6.53 -8.04
C SER A 127 8.27 7.19 -9.12
N GLN A 128 8.02 8.46 -9.40
CA GLN A 128 8.86 9.27 -10.29
C GLN A 128 9.70 10.29 -9.49
N GLY A 129 9.78 10.14 -8.17
CA GLY A 129 10.51 11.02 -7.28
C GLY A 129 9.70 12.20 -6.72
N LEU A 130 10.40 13.03 -5.94
CA LEU A 130 9.84 14.11 -5.14
C LEU A 130 9.04 15.11 -5.98
N ASP A 131 7.87 15.49 -5.48
CA ASP A 131 6.93 16.44 -6.08
C ASP A 131 6.52 16.06 -7.52
N TYR A 132 6.60 14.77 -7.83
CA TYR A 132 6.21 14.22 -9.12
C TYR A 132 5.20 13.10 -9.00
N ALA A 133 4.54 12.81 -10.12
CA ALA A 133 3.42 11.89 -10.19
C ALA A 133 3.83 10.45 -9.88
N VAL A 134 2.89 9.65 -9.38
CA VAL A 134 2.96 8.20 -9.50
C VAL A 134 2.53 7.81 -10.91
N ALA A 135 3.27 6.91 -11.55
CA ALA A 135 3.00 6.40 -12.89
C ALA A 135 2.78 4.88 -12.86
N THR A 136 2.46 4.31 -14.02
CA THR A 136 2.52 2.86 -14.24
C THR A 136 3.78 2.47 -15.01
N SER A 137 4.28 1.27 -14.73
CA SER A 137 5.48 0.70 -15.35
C SER A 137 5.22 -0.75 -15.78
N PRO A 138 5.82 -1.23 -16.89
CA PRO A 138 5.82 -2.66 -17.21
C PRO A 138 6.84 -3.44 -16.38
N ASN A 139 7.71 -2.76 -15.63
CA ASN A 139 8.78 -3.37 -14.86
C ASN A 139 8.44 -3.32 -13.37
N LYS A 140 8.83 -4.37 -12.65
CA LYS A 140 8.79 -4.44 -11.19
C LYS A 140 9.32 -3.17 -10.53
N GLN A 141 8.60 -2.67 -9.54
CA GLN A 141 9.02 -1.58 -8.68
C GLN A 141 9.09 -2.07 -7.23
N VAL A 142 9.69 -1.27 -6.34
CA VAL A 142 9.86 -1.64 -4.93
C VAL A 142 9.43 -0.47 -4.06
N PHE A 143 8.41 -0.68 -3.23
CA PHE A 143 7.95 0.28 -2.24
C PHE A 143 8.08 -0.30 -0.85
N SER A 144 8.41 0.55 0.12
CA SER A 144 8.19 0.21 1.53
C SER A 144 6.71 0.41 1.85
N VAL A 145 6.08 -0.58 2.48
CA VAL A 145 4.67 -0.47 2.92
C VAL A 145 4.61 -0.65 4.43
N LYS A 146 4.00 0.30 5.12
CA LYS A 146 3.87 0.29 6.58
C LYS A 146 2.42 0.50 6.98
N LYS A 147 2.02 -0.03 8.13
CA LYS A 147 0.75 0.34 8.76
C LYS A 147 0.73 1.86 9.01
N CYS A 148 -0.43 2.48 8.87
CA CYS A 148 -0.64 3.87 9.28
C CYS A 148 -0.32 4.05 10.76
N GLN A 149 0.12 5.24 11.13
CA GLN A 149 0.35 5.61 12.53
C GLN A 149 -0.99 5.89 13.21
N GLU A 150 -1.14 5.45 14.46
CA GLU A 150 -2.28 5.82 15.33
C GLU A 150 -2.16 7.27 15.82
#